data_AF-A0A9X2AEY3-F1
#
_entry.id   AF-A0A9X2AEY3-F1
#
_cell.length_a   1.000
_cell.length_b   1.000
_cell.length_c   1.000
_cell.angle_alpha   90.00
_cell.angle_beta   90.00
_cell.angle_gamma   90.00
#
_symmetry.space_group_name_H-M   'P 1'
#
loop_
_entity.id
_entity.type
_entity.pdbx_description
1 polymer ?
#
loop_
_entity_poly.entity_id
_entity_poly.type
_entity_poly.pdbx_seq_one_letter_code
_entity_poly.pdbx_strand_id
1 'polypeptide(L)'
;MIKMLTPLLPLMLWAAAPALAQTTSAAPANVEIAMPRDSARRFFGSYQFEPNFTMRIFSENNKYYGQRVGDAERFQLFPKQANRFFLKAMPAELEFVRDAAGRYQTLVLHQGGHDMRATRTQAQPVELYDTVLHLDSLLYGAYNRRDLPALLAYFAPTLEFYHDQTGFTTYPDNARRFKENFAKPTRMRRELAPGSLEVYPIAGFGAIEIGTHRFYQTDPSQPEKLVAEPRFVHVWQLAKGRWQIVRIVSYDH
;
A
#
# COMPACT_ATOMS: atom_id res chain seq x y z
N MET A 1 15.95 23.73 26.36
CA MET A 1 15.02 22.75 26.96
C MET A 1 14.65 21.73 25.89
N ILE A 2 15.35 20.60 25.88
CA ILE A 2 15.13 19.51 24.93
C ILE A 2 14.06 18.61 25.55
N LYS A 3 12.86 18.60 24.97
CA LYS A 3 11.85 17.57 25.27
C LYS A 3 12.41 16.24 24.75
N MET A 4 12.93 15.42 25.65
CA MET A 4 13.25 14.03 25.35
C MET A 4 11.96 13.32 24.91
N LEU A 5 11.93 12.84 23.66
CA LEU A 5 10.95 11.86 23.25
C LEU A 5 11.15 10.62 24.12
N THR A 6 10.12 10.29 24.89
CA THR A 6 9.98 9.00 25.54
C THR A 6 10.02 7.92 24.46
N PRO A 7 10.90 6.91 24.53
CA PRO A 7 10.83 5.80 23.58
C PRO A 7 9.50 5.08 23.82
N LEU A 8 8.64 5.09 22.80
CA LEU A 8 7.45 4.26 22.74
C LEU A 8 7.90 2.80 22.88
N LEU A 9 7.28 2.08 23.82
CA LEU A 9 7.55 0.67 24.05
C LEU A 9 7.51 -0.10 22.71
N PRO A 10 8.46 -1.02 22.44
CA PRO A 10 8.22 -2.04 21.42
C PRO A 10 6.90 -2.75 21.75
N LEU A 11 6.24 -3.37 20.77
CA LEU A 11 5.27 -4.41 21.05
C LEU A 11 5.90 -5.32 22.13
N MET A 12 5.51 -5.15 23.39
CA MET A 12 5.91 -6.08 24.43
C MET A 12 5.03 -7.29 24.16
N LEU A 13 5.56 -8.14 23.28
CA LEU A 13 5.29 -9.56 23.27
C LEU A 13 5.32 -9.99 24.73
N TRP A 14 4.21 -10.52 25.22
CA TRP A 14 4.22 -11.21 26.50
C TRP A 14 5.05 -12.48 26.29
N ALA A 15 6.36 -12.38 26.46
CA ALA A 15 7.20 -13.52 26.75
C ALA A 15 6.81 -13.96 28.16
N ALA A 16 5.93 -14.95 28.24
CA ALA A 16 5.71 -15.66 29.49
C ALA A 16 7.08 -16.18 29.99
N ALA A 17 7.36 -15.93 31.28
CA ALA A 17 8.45 -16.56 32.01
C ALA A 17 8.41 -18.10 31.80
N PRO A 18 9.54 -18.82 31.93
CA PRO A 18 9.56 -20.26 31.69
C PRO A 18 8.72 -20.96 32.77
N ALA A 19 7.47 -21.27 32.44
CA ALA A 19 6.69 -22.24 33.18
C ALA A 19 7.09 -23.63 32.72
N LEU A 20 7.39 -24.47 33.70
CA LEU A 20 7.80 -25.86 33.60
C LEU A 20 7.03 -26.66 32.53
N ALA A 21 7.77 -27.54 31.87
CA ALA A 21 7.34 -28.44 30.80
C ALA A 21 5.86 -28.86 30.90
N GLN A 22 5.04 -28.31 30.01
CA GLN A 22 3.77 -28.92 29.63
C GLN A 22 3.96 -29.50 28.24
N THR A 23 3.67 -30.80 28.14
CA THR A 23 3.62 -31.60 26.93
C THR A 23 2.83 -30.86 25.86
N THR A 24 3.55 -30.21 24.93
CA THR A 24 2.92 -29.57 23.78
C THR A 24 2.52 -30.66 22.81
N SER A 25 1.22 -30.95 22.78
CA SER A 25 0.59 -31.53 21.59
C SER A 25 1.03 -30.66 20.40
N ALA A 26 1.73 -31.24 19.44
CA ALA A 26 2.14 -30.54 18.24
C ALA A 26 0.89 -29.93 17.59
N ALA A 27 0.81 -28.60 17.55
CA ALA A 27 -0.22 -27.91 16.78
C ALA A 27 -0.16 -28.42 15.32
N PRO A 28 -1.29 -28.64 14.64
CA PRO A 28 -1.28 -29.14 13.27
C PRO A 28 -0.41 -28.24 12.40
N ALA A 29 0.47 -28.85 11.59
CA ALA A 29 1.43 -28.15 10.75
C ALA A 29 0.72 -27.06 9.92
N ASN A 30 1.30 -25.86 9.90
CA ASN A 30 0.81 -24.77 9.07
C ASN A 30 1.12 -25.07 7.60
N VAL A 31 0.16 -25.67 6.90
CA VAL A 31 0.25 -25.96 5.46
C VAL A 31 -0.37 -24.81 4.68
N GLU A 32 0.40 -24.26 3.75
CA GLU A 32 -0.05 -23.22 2.84
C GLU A 32 -0.98 -23.80 1.77
N ILE A 33 -2.10 -23.11 1.51
CA ILE A 33 -3.03 -23.45 0.43
C ILE A 33 -2.96 -22.42 -0.69
N ALA A 34 -3.27 -22.86 -1.91
CA ALA A 34 -3.45 -21.92 -3.02
C ALA A 34 -4.71 -21.07 -2.78
N MET A 35 -4.54 -19.75 -2.81
CA MET A 35 -5.64 -18.80 -2.81
C MET A 35 -5.38 -17.79 -3.93
N PRO A 36 -6.21 -17.74 -4.98
CA PRO A 36 -6.10 -16.70 -6.00
C PRO A 36 -6.36 -15.31 -5.41
N ARG A 37 -5.71 -14.28 -5.97
CA ARG A 37 -5.85 -12.90 -5.51
C ARG A 37 -7.31 -12.47 -5.42
N ASP A 38 -8.10 -12.74 -6.46
CA ASP A 38 -9.53 -12.35 -6.51
C ASP A 38 -10.36 -12.98 -5.39
N SER A 39 -9.98 -14.18 -4.95
CA SER A 39 -10.57 -14.77 -3.75
C SER A 39 -10.14 -14.00 -2.50
N ALA A 40 -8.85 -13.72 -2.33
CA ALA A 40 -8.31 -13.03 -1.15
C ALA A 40 -8.77 -11.57 -1.03
N ARG A 41 -9.17 -10.91 -2.13
CA ARG A 41 -9.65 -9.52 -2.18
C ARG A 41 -10.62 -9.16 -1.07
N ARG A 42 -11.55 -10.07 -0.72
CA ARG A 42 -12.54 -9.90 0.37
C ARG A 42 -11.93 -9.62 1.75
N PHE A 43 -10.66 -9.90 1.96
CA PHE A 43 -9.93 -9.68 3.20
C PHE A 43 -9.14 -8.36 3.24
N PHE A 44 -8.94 -7.69 2.10
CA PHE A 44 -8.06 -6.52 2.03
C PHE A 44 -8.71 -5.27 2.64
N GLY A 45 -7.96 -4.54 3.46
CA GLY A 45 -8.42 -3.34 4.16
C GLY A 45 -7.75 -3.14 5.50
N SER A 46 -8.22 -2.15 6.25
CA SER A 46 -7.67 -1.79 7.56
C SER A 46 -8.55 -2.30 8.70
N TYR A 47 -7.91 -2.92 9.68
CA TYR A 47 -8.53 -3.53 10.85
C TYR A 47 -7.91 -2.92 12.13
N GLN A 48 -8.75 -2.36 12.99
CA GLN A 48 -8.35 -1.70 14.23
C GLN A 48 -8.53 -2.64 15.43
N PHE A 49 -7.44 -3.00 16.10
CA PHE A 49 -7.46 -3.81 17.33
C PHE A 49 -7.73 -2.91 18.56
N GLU A 50 -6.91 -1.88 18.71
CA GLU A 50 -6.95 -0.89 19.79
C GLU A 50 -6.76 0.50 19.16
N PRO A 51 -7.10 1.63 19.81
CA PRO A 51 -7.00 2.97 19.19
C PRO A 51 -5.67 3.29 18.49
N ASN A 52 -4.56 2.73 18.97
CA ASN A 52 -3.21 2.97 18.43
C ASN A 52 -2.65 1.80 17.60
N PHE A 53 -3.45 0.77 17.33
CA PHE A 53 -3.03 -0.39 16.56
C PHE A 53 -4.03 -0.72 15.43
N THR A 54 -3.65 -0.29 14.23
CA THR A 54 -4.34 -0.61 12.98
C THR A 54 -3.45 -1.51 12.13
N MET A 55 -3.97 -2.63 11.67
CA MET A 55 -3.30 -3.50 10.71
C MET A 55 -3.99 -3.41 9.35
N ARG A 56 -3.20 -3.20 8.30
CA ARG A 56 -3.61 -3.21 6.91
C ARG A 56 -3.31 -4.57 6.30
N ILE A 57 -4.31 -5.16 5.66
CA ILE A 57 -4.22 -6.40 4.89
C ILE A 57 -4.28 -6.07 3.41
N PHE A 58 -3.32 -6.52 2.63
CA PHE A 58 -3.24 -6.24 1.19
C PHE A 58 -2.49 -7.34 0.43
N SER A 59 -2.45 -7.23 -0.90
CA SER A 59 -1.66 -8.10 -1.77
C SER A 59 -0.65 -7.33 -2.59
N GLU A 60 0.48 -7.97 -2.88
CA GLU A 60 1.51 -7.49 -3.79
C GLU A 60 2.19 -8.69 -4.47
N ASN A 61 2.39 -8.63 -5.79
CA ASN A 61 3.05 -9.72 -6.55
C ASN A 61 2.48 -11.12 -6.24
N ASN A 62 1.15 -11.23 -6.14
CA ASN A 62 0.42 -12.45 -5.75
C ASN A 62 0.75 -13.01 -4.35
N LYS A 63 1.39 -12.23 -3.48
CA LYS A 63 1.59 -12.53 -2.07
C LYS A 63 0.71 -11.64 -1.22
N TYR A 64 0.39 -12.10 0.00
CA TYR A 64 -0.47 -11.40 0.94
C TYR A 64 0.35 -10.86 2.09
N TYR A 65 -0.02 -9.69 2.59
CA TYR A 65 0.74 -9.01 3.62
C TYR A 65 -0.17 -8.40 4.68
N GLY A 66 0.30 -8.46 5.92
CA GLY A 66 -0.18 -7.66 7.04
C GLY A 66 0.88 -6.63 7.40
N GLN A 67 0.47 -5.37 7.53
CA GLN A 67 1.35 -4.26 7.93
C GLN A 67 0.64 -3.40 8.96
N ARG A 68 1.35 -3.02 10.04
CA ARG A 68 0.84 -1.99 10.94
C ARG A 68 0.93 -0.64 10.24
N VAL A 69 -0.15 0.13 10.26
CA VAL A 69 -0.17 1.48 9.68
C VAL A 69 0.91 2.34 10.36
N GLY A 70 1.79 2.96 9.56
CA GLY A 70 2.92 3.75 10.03
C GLY A 70 4.27 3.01 10.04
N ASP A 71 4.28 1.68 9.97
CA ASP A 71 5.51 0.89 9.96
C ASP A 71 6.02 0.67 8.52
N ALA A 72 7.34 0.69 8.32
CA ALA A 72 7.93 0.34 7.03
C ALA A 72 7.90 -1.17 6.76
N GLU A 73 7.93 -1.98 7.81
CA GLU A 73 7.95 -3.44 7.72
C GLU A 73 6.55 -4.02 7.49
N ARG A 74 6.50 -5.13 6.75
CA ARG A 74 5.29 -5.92 6.50
C ARG A 74 5.59 -7.40 6.69
N PHE A 75 4.61 -8.14 7.15
CA PHE A 75 4.74 -9.59 7.34
C PHE A 75 3.97 -10.32 6.26
N GLN A 76 4.60 -11.31 5.64
CA GLN A 76 3.92 -12.15 4.65
C GLN A 76 2.92 -13.07 5.34
N LEU A 77 1.70 -13.07 4.81
CA LEU A 77 0.59 -13.91 5.22
C LEU A 77 0.45 -15.07 4.24
N PHE A 78 0.41 -16.29 4.77
CA PHE A 78 0.27 -17.51 3.99
C PHE A 78 -1.13 -18.06 4.20
N PRO A 79 -1.95 -18.25 3.16
CA PRO A 79 -3.28 -18.82 3.31
C PRO A 79 -3.20 -20.23 3.90
N LYS A 80 -3.99 -20.53 4.93
CA LYS A 80 -4.11 -21.87 5.55
C LYS A 80 -5.48 -22.49 5.30
N GLN A 81 -6.51 -21.67 5.27
CA GLN A 81 -7.91 -22.05 5.05
C GLN A 81 -8.65 -20.92 4.32
N ALA A 82 -9.92 -21.14 3.97
CA ALA A 82 -10.72 -20.17 3.22
C ALA A 82 -10.77 -18.77 3.84
N ASN A 83 -10.66 -18.67 5.17
CA ASN A 83 -10.68 -17.44 5.96
C ASN A 83 -9.53 -17.35 6.99
N ARG A 84 -8.50 -18.20 6.90
CA ARG A 84 -7.35 -18.18 7.83
C ARG A 84 -6.03 -18.08 7.11
N PHE A 85 -5.12 -17.31 7.69
CA PHE A 85 -3.74 -17.12 7.25
C PHE A 85 -2.80 -17.35 8.42
N PHE A 86 -1.56 -17.77 8.14
CA PHE A 86 -0.51 -17.89 9.15
C PHE A 86 0.74 -17.11 8.75
N LEU A 87 1.60 -16.87 9.73
CA LEU A 87 2.91 -16.28 9.54
C LEU A 87 3.99 -17.36 9.68
N LYS A 88 5.01 -17.32 8.81
CA LYS A 88 6.22 -18.18 8.95
C LYS A 88 7.26 -17.55 9.89
N ALA A 89 7.23 -16.23 10.05
CA ALA A 89 8.20 -15.48 10.85
C ALA A 89 7.93 -15.58 12.37
N MET A 90 6.69 -15.85 12.78
CA MET A 90 6.30 -15.98 14.18
C MET A 90 5.06 -16.89 14.30
N PRO A 91 4.85 -17.57 15.45
CA PRO A 91 3.70 -18.44 15.66
C PRO A 91 2.43 -17.61 15.88
N ALA A 92 1.85 -17.14 14.78
CA ALA A 92 0.62 -16.38 14.78
C ALA A 92 -0.27 -16.75 13.58
N GLU A 93 -1.59 -16.69 13.81
CA GLU A 93 -2.62 -16.85 12.77
C GLU A 93 -3.54 -15.64 12.73
N LEU A 94 -4.05 -15.36 11.53
CA LEU A 94 -5.09 -14.38 11.27
C LEU A 94 -6.35 -15.11 10.81
N GLU A 95 -7.46 -14.90 11.50
CA GLU A 95 -8.78 -15.40 11.10
C GLU A 95 -9.72 -14.25 10.76
N PHE A 96 -10.32 -14.32 9.57
CA PHE A 96 -11.32 -13.36 9.12
C PHE A 96 -12.72 -13.91 9.44
N VAL A 97 -13.49 -13.15 10.21
CA VAL A 97 -14.83 -13.54 10.68
C VAL A 97 -15.89 -12.66 10.01
N ARG A 98 -16.94 -13.31 9.52
CA ARG A 98 -18.08 -12.64 8.88
C ARG A 98 -19.04 -12.07 9.93
N ASP A 99 -19.68 -10.95 9.61
CA ASP A 99 -20.85 -10.45 10.33
C ASP A 99 -22.13 -11.19 9.91
N ALA A 100 -23.27 -10.82 10.51
CA ALA A 100 -24.58 -11.40 10.18
C ALA A 100 -25.01 -11.17 8.72
N ALA A 101 -24.42 -10.18 8.04
CA ALA A 101 -24.65 -9.90 6.62
C ALA A 101 -23.66 -10.65 5.69
N GLY A 102 -22.82 -11.53 6.26
CA GLY A 102 -21.84 -12.32 5.52
C GLY A 102 -20.57 -11.56 5.12
N ARG A 103 -20.32 -10.36 5.63
CA ARG A 103 -19.16 -9.52 5.29
C ARG A 103 -18.02 -9.76 6.28
N TYR A 104 -16.78 -9.87 5.80
CA TYR A 104 -15.59 -9.98 6.67
C TYR A 104 -15.28 -8.65 7.37
N GLN A 105 -15.92 -8.44 8.51
CA GLN A 105 -15.82 -7.22 9.32
C GLN A 105 -14.87 -7.35 10.50
N THR A 106 -14.55 -8.58 10.91
CA THR A 106 -13.67 -8.84 12.05
C THR A 106 -12.43 -9.59 11.60
N LEU A 107 -11.29 -9.18 12.13
CA LEU A 107 -10.03 -9.90 12.05
C LEU A 107 -9.64 -10.35 13.46
N VAL A 108 -9.31 -11.62 13.63
CA VAL A 108 -8.81 -12.17 14.89
C VAL A 108 -7.35 -12.53 14.70
N LEU A 109 -6.47 -12.00 15.55
CA LEU A 109 -5.07 -12.41 15.65
C LEU A 109 -4.96 -13.43 16.78
N HIS A 110 -4.58 -14.66 16.44
CA HIS A 110 -4.28 -15.73 17.39
C HIS A 110 -2.77 -15.79 17.61
N GLN A 111 -2.29 -15.43 18.81
CA GLN A 111 -0.86 -15.45 19.11
C GLN A 111 -0.61 -15.72 20.59
N GLY A 112 0.31 -16.66 20.90
CA GLY A 112 0.70 -16.95 22.28
C GLY A 112 -0.43 -17.44 23.18
N GLY A 113 -1.48 -18.06 22.61
CA GLY A 113 -2.68 -18.47 23.35
C GLY A 113 -3.71 -17.36 23.59
N HIS A 114 -3.47 -16.16 23.05
CA HIS A 114 -4.38 -15.02 23.15
C HIS A 114 -5.04 -14.71 21.80
N ASP A 115 -6.29 -14.24 21.88
CA ASP A 115 -7.07 -13.77 20.75
C ASP A 115 -7.26 -12.25 20.86
N MET A 116 -6.72 -11.51 19.89
CA MET A 116 -7.00 -10.09 19.73
C MET A 116 -7.97 -9.90 18.58
N ARG A 117 -9.03 -9.11 18.80
CA ARG A 117 -10.04 -8.85 17.77
C ARG A 117 -9.89 -7.44 17.23
N ALA A 118 -10.01 -7.29 15.93
CA ALA A 118 -10.02 -6.02 15.24
C ALA A 118 -11.29 -5.84 14.42
N THR A 119 -11.81 -4.62 14.46
CA THR A 119 -12.93 -4.22 13.60
C THR A 119 -12.39 -3.57 12.34
N ARG A 120 -12.94 -3.93 11.19
CA ARG A 120 -12.63 -3.26 9.93
C ARG A 120 -13.07 -1.79 10.02
N THR A 121 -12.13 -0.86 10.09
CA THR A 121 -12.40 0.59 10.23
C THR A 121 -12.51 1.30 8.90
N GLN A 122 -11.87 0.74 7.88
CA GLN A 122 -12.14 1.10 6.50
C GLN A 122 -12.51 -0.18 5.77
N ALA A 123 -13.79 -0.32 5.45
CA ALA A 123 -14.11 -0.82 4.13
C ALA A 123 -13.56 0.22 3.15
N GLN A 124 -12.23 0.24 2.92
CA GLN A 124 -11.78 0.57 1.58
C GLN A 124 -12.66 -0.32 0.71
N PRO A 125 -13.50 0.23 -0.18
CA PRO A 125 -14.05 -0.61 -1.23
C PRO A 125 -12.79 -1.25 -1.82
N VAL A 126 -12.67 -2.57 -1.76
CA VAL A 126 -11.51 -3.25 -2.34
C VAL A 126 -11.37 -2.82 -3.80
N GLU A 127 -12.51 -2.50 -4.41
CA GLU A 127 -12.66 -1.75 -5.65
C GLU A 127 -11.90 -0.41 -5.71
N LEU A 128 -11.93 0.46 -4.70
CA LEU A 128 -11.24 1.76 -4.74
C LEU A 128 -9.73 1.60 -4.68
N TYR A 129 -9.21 0.77 -3.77
CA TYR A 129 -7.78 0.51 -3.70
C TYR A 129 -7.28 -0.08 -5.02
N ASP A 130 -7.98 -1.09 -5.54
CA ASP A 130 -7.62 -1.72 -6.81
C ASP A 130 -7.79 -0.78 -8.01
N THR A 131 -8.82 0.07 -7.99
CA THR A 131 -9.01 1.11 -9.01
C THR A 131 -7.83 2.06 -9.02
N VAL A 132 -7.43 2.60 -7.87
CA VAL A 132 -6.32 3.54 -7.76
C VAL A 132 -5.00 2.87 -8.10
N LEU A 133 -4.73 1.66 -7.61
CA LEU A 133 -3.55 0.87 -7.99
C LEU A 133 -3.50 0.61 -9.51
N HIS A 134 -4.65 0.30 -10.12
CA HIS A 134 -4.73 0.10 -11.56
C HIS A 134 -4.48 1.40 -12.33
N LEU A 135 -5.07 2.52 -11.89
CA LEU A 135 -4.87 3.85 -12.49
C LEU A 135 -3.41 4.29 -12.41
N ASP A 136 -2.74 4.10 -11.27
CA ASP A 136 -1.31 4.36 -11.08
C ASP A 136 -0.47 3.52 -12.05
N SER A 137 -0.75 2.22 -12.15
CA SER A 137 -0.08 1.32 -13.08
C SER A 137 -0.26 1.76 -14.54
N LEU A 138 -1.44 2.23 -14.94
CA LEU A 138 -1.70 2.73 -16.28
C LEU A 138 -0.97 4.06 -16.55
N LEU A 139 -1.02 5.00 -15.59
CA LEU A 139 -0.34 6.29 -15.63
C LEU A 139 1.16 6.10 -15.84
N TYR A 140 1.81 5.26 -15.02
CA TYR A 140 3.25 5.03 -15.14
C TYR A 140 3.64 4.06 -16.25
N GLY A 141 2.72 3.19 -16.68
CA GLY A 141 2.85 2.49 -17.95
C GLY A 141 2.97 3.46 -19.12
N ALA A 142 2.14 4.50 -19.18
CA ALA A 142 2.23 5.55 -20.20
C ALA A 142 3.53 6.36 -20.07
N TYR A 143 3.91 6.75 -18.85
CA TYR A 143 5.18 7.45 -18.59
C TYR A 143 6.40 6.64 -19.08
N ASN A 144 6.49 5.37 -18.68
CA ASN A 144 7.60 4.48 -19.00
C ASN A 144 7.73 4.21 -20.50
N ARG A 145 6.59 4.13 -21.21
CA ARG A 145 6.56 4.02 -22.68
C ARG A 145 6.81 5.34 -23.41
N ARG A 146 6.86 6.47 -22.69
CA ARG A 146 6.90 7.84 -23.24
C ARG A 146 5.69 8.18 -24.10
N ASP A 147 4.54 7.61 -23.78
CA ASP A 147 3.27 7.88 -24.45
C ASP A 147 2.66 9.16 -23.87
N LEU A 148 3.03 10.31 -24.45
CA LEU A 148 2.62 11.62 -23.95
C LEU A 148 1.09 11.82 -23.96
N PRO A 149 0.35 11.52 -25.05
CA PRO A 149 -1.11 11.64 -25.04
C PRO A 149 -1.77 10.78 -23.97
N ALA A 150 -1.36 9.52 -23.81
CA ALA A 150 -1.94 8.65 -22.79
C ALA A 150 -1.60 9.13 -21.37
N LEU A 151 -0.37 9.61 -21.13
CA LEU A 151 0.03 10.16 -19.84
C LEU A 151 -0.82 11.38 -19.47
N LEU A 152 -0.94 12.34 -20.38
CA LEU A 152 -1.64 13.60 -20.12
C LEU A 152 -3.15 13.45 -19.94
N ALA A 153 -3.75 12.35 -20.41
CA ALA A 153 -5.16 12.06 -20.22
C ALA A 153 -5.54 11.84 -18.74
N TYR A 154 -4.59 11.39 -17.92
CA TYR A 154 -4.79 11.18 -16.48
C TYR A 154 -4.70 12.48 -15.67
N PHE A 155 -4.27 13.59 -16.24
CA PHE A 155 -4.20 14.87 -15.54
C PHE A 155 -5.40 15.75 -15.90
N ALA A 156 -6.03 16.34 -14.89
CA ALA A 156 -7.07 17.33 -15.10
C ALA A 156 -6.44 18.64 -15.62
N PRO A 157 -7.15 19.43 -16.45
CA PRO A 157 -6.67 20.75 -16.89
C PRO A 157 -6.35 21.71 -15.72
N THR A 158 -6.96 21.49 -14.56
CA THR A 158 -6.75 22.23 -13.31
C THR A 158 -5.61 21.68 -12.46
N LEU A 159 -4.74 20.82 -13.01
CA LEU A 159 -3.65 20.19 -12.25
C LEU A 159 -2.80 21.22 -11.51
N GLU A 160 -2.65 20.99 -10.21
CA GLU A 160 -1.65 21.60 -9.35
C GLU A 160 -0.54 20.59 -9.05
N PHE A 161 0.70 20.88 -9.42
CA PHE A 161 1.83 20.01 -9.07
C PHE A 161 2.85 20.79 -8.25
N TYR A 162 2.98 20.40 -6.99
CA TYR A 162 4.00 20.85 -6.05
C TYR A 162 5.17 19.86 -6.00
N HIS A 163 6.38 20.35 -6.24
CA HIS A 163 7.61 19.59 -6.10
C HIS A 163 8.55 20.34 -5.14
N ASP A 164 9.08 19.65 -4.15
CA ASP A 164 9.99 20.21 -3.13
C ASP A 164 11.24 20.93 -3.69
N GLN A 165 11.85 20.41 -4.76
CA GLN A 165 13.02 21.01 -5.40
C GLN A 165 12.70 22.01 -6.52
N THR A 166 11.57 21.84 -7.24
CA THR A 166 11.27 22.65 -8.45
C THR A 166 10.06 23.57 -8.32
N GLY A 167 9.41 23.57 -7.16
CA GLY A 167 8.28 24.44 -6.84
C GLY A 167 6.96 24.01 -7.48
N PHE A 168 6.07 24.98 -7.64
CA PHE A 168 4.74 24.80 -8.19
C PHE A 168 4.73 24.83 -9.72
N THR A 169 3.93 23.96 -10.34
CA THR A 169 3.68 23.92 -11.78
C THR A 169 2.23 23.56 -12.11
N THR A 170 1.79 23.99 -13.28
CA THR A 170 0.42 23.77 -13.79
C THR A 170 0.37 22.64 -14.82
N TYR A 171 -0.83 22.28 -15.31
CA TYR A 171 -0.98 21.32 -16.41
C TYR A 171 -0.15 21.70 -17.66
N PRO A 172 -0.22 22.94 -18.22
CA PRO A 172 0.60 23.32 -19.37
C PRO A 172 2.11 23.20 -19.14
N ASP A 173 2.58 23.54 -17.93
CA ASP A 173 4.01 23.42 -17.59
C ASP A 173 4.47 21.97 -17.59
N ASN A 174 3.67 21.09 -16.98
CA ASN A 174 3.98 19.67 -16.92
C ASN A 174 3.88 18.99 -18.28
N ALA A 175 2.88 19.34 -19.10
CA ALA A 175 2.77 18.85 -20.47
C ALA A 175 4.01 19.21 -21.31
N ARG A 176 4.50 20.45 -21.18
CA ARG A 176 5.75 20.90 -21.83
C ARG A 176 6.97 20.13 -21.29
N ARG A 177 7.13 20.03 -19.96
CA ARG A 177 8.26 19.32 -19.33
C ARG A 177 8.30 17.84 -19.70
N PHE A 178 7.16 17.14 -19.71
CA PHE A 178 7.10 15.73 -20.13
C PHE A 178 7.48 15.58 -21.61
N LYS A 179 6.98 16.46 -22.49
CA LYS A 179 7.37 16.46 -23.91
C LYS A 179 8.88 16.61 -24.09
N GLU A 180 9.47 17.58 -23.42
CA GLU A 180 10.92 17.83 -23.44
C GLU A 180 11.71 16.65 -22.88
N ASN A 181 11.29 16.09 -21.74
CA ASN A 181 11.93 14.94 -21.12
C ASN A 181 11.84 13.67 -21.99
N PHE A 182 10.71 13.45 -22.67
CA PHE A 182 10.52 12.28 -23.53
C PHE A 182 11.32 12.35 -24.83
N ALA A 183 11.78 13.54 -25.24
CA ALA A 183 12.69 13.71 -26.36
C ALA A 183 14.16 13.43 -26.01
N LYS A 184 14.52 13.39 -24.72
CA LYS A 184 15.91 13.15 -24.28
C LYS A 184 16.36 11.71 -24.57
N PRO A 185 17.65 11.48 -24.86
CA PRO A 185 18.17 10.12 -25.02
C PRO A 185 18.12 9.32 -23.70
N THR A 186 18.36 9.96 -22.56
CA THR A 186 18.25 9.37 -21.22
C THR A 186 16.81 8.93 -20.94
N ARG A 187 16.61 7.63 -20.68
CA ARG A 187 15.32 7.09 -20.22
C ARG A 187 15.19 7.17 -18.72
N MET A 188 13.99 7.54 -18.29
CA MET A 188 13.55 7.46 -16.91
C MET A 188 12.44 6.42 -16.85
N ARG A 189 12.55 5.49 -15.91
CA ARG A 189 11.51 4.53 -15.57
C ARG A 189 11.06 4.77 -14.15
N ARG A 190 9.75 4.74 -13.93
CA ARG A 190 9.12 4.88 -12.62
C ARG A 190 8.41 3.60 -12.24
N GLU A 191 8.52 3.21 -10.98
CA GLU A 191 7.75 2.12 -10.38
C GLU A 191 7.26 2.51 -8.99
N LEU A 192 6.05 2.09 -8.65
CA LEU A 192 5.53 2.20 -7.29
C LEU A 192 6.35 1.28 -6.38
N ALA A 193 6.89 1.81 -5.29
CA ALA A 193 7.69 1.05 -4.36
C ALA A 193 6.82 -0.03 -3.69
N PRO A 194 7.26 -1.30 -3.68
CA PRO A 194 6.50 -2.40 -3.13
C PRO A 194 6.03 -2.17 -1.69
N GLY A 195 4.72 -2.22 -1.46
CA GLY A 195 4.04 -2.09 -0.18
C GLY A 195 3.74 -0.65 0.25
N SER A 196 4.21 0.35 -0.51
CA SER A 196 4.11 1.76 -0.11
C SER A 196 2.75 2.40 -0.36
N LEU A 197 1.91 1.82 -1.22
CA LEU A 197 0.65 2.44 -1.64
C LEU A 197 -0.38 2.46 -0.51
N GLU A 198 -0.87 3.65 -0.20
CA GLU A 198 -2.01 3.92 0.67
C GLU A 198 -3.09 4.66 -0.13
N VAL A 199 -4.36 4.29 0.08
CA VAL A 199 -5.50 4.88 -0.65
C VAL A 199 -6.59 5.26 0.34
N TYR A 200 -7.08 6.49 0.24
CA TYR A 200 -8.14 6.99 1.10
C TYR A 200 -9.27 7.59 0.26
N PRO A 201 -10.54 7.24 0.50
CA PRO A 201 -11.65 7.88 -0.19
C PRO A 201 -11.78 9.35 0.21
N ILE A 202 -12.12 10.20 -0.76
CA ILE A 202 -12.60 11.56 -0.53
C ILE A 202 -14.10 11.55 -0.84
N ALA A 203 -14.93 11.67 0.20
CA ALA A 203 -16.37 11.55 0.08
C ALA A 203 -16.93 12.51 -0.99
N GLY A 204 -17.67 11.95 -1.96
CA GLY A 204 -18.28 12.71 -3.06
C GLY A 204 -17.31 13.28 -4.09
N PHE A 205 -16.00 12.98 -4.02
CA PHE A 205 -14.99 13.61 -4.87
C PHE A 205 -14.09 12.60 -5.60
N GLY A 206 -13.51 11.62 -4.88
CA GLY A 206 -12.54 10.70 -5.46
C GLY A 206 -11.67 10.03 -4.42
N ALA A 207 -10.34 10.09 -4.57
CA ALA A 207 -9.40 9.41 -3.69
C ALA A 207 -8.09 10.19 -3.48
N ILE A 208 -7.49 10.02 -2.31
CA ILE A 208 -6.10 10.33 -2.04
C ILE A 208 -5.30 9.06 -2.27
N GLU A 209 -4.25 9.17 -3.05
CA GLU A 209 -3.22 8.16 -3.22
C GLU A 209 -1.93 8.67 -2.59
N ILE A 210 -1.29 7.84 -1.76
CA ILE A 210 0.01 8.15 -1.14
C ILE A 210 0.92 6.96 -1.39
N GLY A 211 2.20 7.21 -1.62
CA GLY A 211 3.19 6.15 -1.64
C GLY A 211 4.59 6.66 -1.85
N THR A 212 5.47 5.73 -2.23
CA THR A 212 6.84 6.00 -2.64
C THR A 212 7.01 5.53 -4.07
N HIS A 213 7.64 6.34 -4.90
CA HIS A 213 8.03 5.93 -6.24
C HIS A 213 9.53 5.78 -6.34
N ARG A 214 9.97 4.78 -7.09
CA ARG A 214 11.38 4.59 -7.44
C ARG A 214 11.61 5.08 -8.86
N PHE A 215 12.64 5.88 -9.05
CA PHE A 215 13.07 6.37 -10.34
C PHE A 215 14.36 5.70 -10.75
N TYR A 216 14.33 5.08 -11.91
CA TYR A 216 15.48 4.46 -12.54
C TYR A 216 15.88 5.27 -13.77
N GLN A 217 17.17 5.49 -13.93
CA GLN A 217 17.76 6.18 -15.06
C GLN A 217 18.54 5.21 -15.94
N THR A 218 18.37 5.32 -17.26
CA THR A 218 19.17 4.61 -18.26
C THR A 218 19.73 5.63 -19.26
N ASP A 219 21.03 5.89 -19.17
CA ASP A 219 21.75 6.68 -20.17
C ASP A 219 22.18 5.79 -21.36
N PRO A 220 22.41 6.34 -22.56
CA PRO A 220 22.90 5.57 -23.69
C PRO A 220 24.16 4.78 -23.32
N SER A 221 24.14 3.48 -23.63
CA SER A 221 25.25 2.54 -23.39
C SER A 221 25.62 2.35 -21.91
N GLN A 222 24.77 2.77 -20.97
CA GLN A 222 24.94 2.53 -19.54
C GLN A 222 23.84 1.60 -19.00
N PRO A 223 24.15 0.77 -17.99
CA PRO A 223 23.11 -0.01 -17.32
C PRO A 223 22.13 0.90 -16.58
N GLU A 224 20.89 0.42 -16.42
CA GLU A 224 19.88 1.10 -15.62
C GLU A 224 20.30 1.16 -14.15
N LYS A 225 20.09 2.31 -13.50
CA LYS A 225 20.39 2.52 -12.07
C LYS A 225 19.25 3.24 -11.36
N LEU A 226 19.01 2.89 -10.10
CA LEU A 226 18.12 3.63 -9.20
C LEU A 226 18.74 4.99 -8.89
N VAL A 227 17.98 6.08 -9.03
CA VAL A 227 18.47 7.45 -8.83
C VAL A 227 17.68 8.26 -7.80
N ALA A 228 16.43 7.88 -7.49
CA ALA A 228 15.63 8.55 -6.47
C ALA A 228 14.48 7.66 -5.95
N GLU A 229 14.04 7.88 -4.72
CA GLU A 229 12.89 7.21 -4.09
C GLU A 229 11.91 8.20 -3.41
N PRO A 230 11.40 9.22 -4.12
CA PRO A 230 10.55 10.23 -3.50
C PRO A 230 9.20 9.70 -3.05
N ARG A 231 8.66 10.36 -2.04
CA ARG A 231 7.29 10.20 -1.59
C ARG A 231 6.36 11.08 -2.42
N PHE A 232 5.13 10.62 -2.59
CA PHE A 232 4.13 11.37 -3.33
C PHE A 232 2.75 11.31 -2.70
N VAL A 233 1.95 12.32 -3.03
CA VAL A 233 0.50 12.34 -2.85
C VAL A 233 -0.14 12.69 -4.18
N HIS A 234 -1.06 11.86 -4.68
CA HIS A 234 -2.00 12.27 -5.72
C HIS A 234 -3.39 12.48 -5.14
N VAL A 235 -4.09 13.48 -5.65
CA VAL A 235 -5.53 13.63 -5.45
C VAL A 235 -6.22 13.28 -6.76
N TRP A 236 -6.86 12.12 -6.77
CA TRP A 236 -7.70 11.65 -7.87
C TRP A 236 -9.12 12.16 -7.70
N GLN A 237 -9.69 12.72 -8.76
CA GLN A 237 -11.09 13.10 -8.85
C GLN A 237 -11.82 12.13 -9.78
N LEU A 238 -12.99 11.66 -9.34
CA LEU A 238 -13.93 10.93 -10.19
C LEU A 238 -15.05 11.88 -10.63
N ALA A 239 -14.99 12.36 -11.87
CA ALA A 239 -15.99 13.26 -12.43
C ALA A 239 -16.57 12.66 -13.72
N LYS A 240 -17.90 12.57 -13.81
CA LYS A 240 -18.62 12.03 -14.98
C LYS A 240 -18.09 10.65 -15.44
N GLY A 241 -17.78 9.78 -14.47
CA GLY A 241 -17.25 8.44 -14.73
C GLY A 241 -15.78 8.38 -15.15
N ARG A 242 -15.05 9.50 -15.10
CA ARG A 242 -13.63 9.58 -15.47
C ARG A 242 -12.77 9.94 -14.26
N TRP A 243 -11.69 9.19 -14.07
CA TRP A 243 -10.67 9.47 -13.07
C TRP A 243 -9.56 10.34 -13.64
N GLN A 244 -9.25 11.45 -12.96
CA GLN A 244 -8.12 12.31 -13.30
C GLN A 244 -7.45 12.85 -12.03
N ILE A 245 -6.14 13.08 -12.06
CA ILE A 245 -5.39 13.72 -10.98
C ILE A 245 -5.57 15.24 -11.10
N VAL A 246 -6.02 15.85 -10.02
CA VAL A 246 -6.15 17.31 -9.89
C VAL A 246 -5.01 17.92 -9.09
N ARG A 247 -4.31 17.13 -8.26
CA ARG A 247 -3.17 17.59 -7.47
C ARG A 247 -2.11 16.51 -7.33
N ILE A 248 -0.84 16.91 -7.46
CA ILE A 248 0.33 16.10 -7.17
C ILE A 248 1.20 16.86 -6.17
N VAL A 249 1.63 16.18 -5.11
CA VAL A 249 2.70 16.63 -4.22
C VAL A 249 3.80 15.58 -4.29
N SER A 250 4.97 15.94 -4.79
CA SER A 250 6.14 15.05 -4.84
C SER A 250 7.25 15.65 -3.98
N TYR A 251 7.77 14.88 -3.04
CA TYR A 251 8.67 15.37 -2.01
C TYR A 251 9.62 14.27 -1.54
N ASP A 252 10.70 14.65 -0.85
CA ASP A 252 11.74 13.73 -0.39
C ASP A 252 12.57 13.17 -1.57
N HIS A 253 12.90 14.03 -2.53
CA HIS A 253 13.72 13.69 -3.72
C HIS A 253 15.22 13.73 -3.45
#